data_AF-A0AAP0M3U5-F1
#
_entry.id   AF-A0AAP0M3U5-F1
#
_cell.length_a   1.000
_cell.length_b   1.000
_cell.length_c   1.000
_cell.angle_alpha   90.00
_cell.angle_beta   90.00
_cell.angle_gamma   90.00
#
_symmetry.space_group_name_H-M   'P 1'
#
loop_
_entity.id
_entity.type
_entity.pdbx_description
1 polymer ?
#
loop_
_entity_poly.entity_id
_entity_poly.type
_entity_poly.pdbx_seq_one_letter_code
_entity_poly.pdbx_strand_id
1 'polypeptide(L)'
;MEGEMKNFIKVWLSVTISLCYCHAIGKMVSKGIKRLSCLIPVVCLFLYLPLCLTSVHIGGTTAFFITWLANFKLLLFAFGLGPLSSHPPISLPLFVIVSCLPIKIQNNNNPIPGAREGPLNYTIKGLLVAILVQLQLAYEYSDYIISVHPKLILLVYSLHMYFLLELILAASAAVARAMLGLELEPQFKKPHLSTSLQDFWGKRWNLMVTGILRPTVYKPSLHVFTRLTGRKWAPLPAIFATFLVSGFMHQLIFFYLGRGAGLKATWEVTWVFVLHGFCVAVEVGLKKAVAGRFRLPRIITVPLTAAFVMVTSCWLFFPQFSHCKLYERAFEEYAALAYYLLLVACEFESKWKSISRRLPRKRKKSEDSSLHLLQNRQTALNRVKEVCNCSHLQIDWKLNPL
;
A
#
# COMPACT_ATOMS: atom_id res chain seq x y z
N MET A 1 12.15 -14.22 -12.10
CA MET A 1 11.00 -14.32 -11.15
C MET A 1 11.19 -15.40 -10.08
N GLU A 2 11.60 -16.63 -10.41
CA GLU A 2 11.70 -17.73 -9.44
C GLU A 2 12.70 -17.48 -8.29
N GLY A 3 13.90 -16.97 -8.59
CA GLY A 3 14.89 -16.61 -7.57
C GLY A 3 14.41 -15.51 -6.60
N GLU A 4 13.67 -14.53 -7.12
CA GLU A 4 13.09 -13.44 -6.32
C GLU A 4 11.99 -13.98 -5.39
N MET A 5 11.13 -14.88 -5.87
CA MET A 5 10.11 -15.52 -5.03
C MET A 5 10.72 -16.35 -3.90
N LYS A 6 11.83 -17.06 -4.17
CA LYS A 6 12.58 -17.78 -3.13
C LYS A 6 13.13 -16.82 -2.07
N ASN A 7 13.67 -15.67 -2.47
CA ASN A 7 14.15 -14.65 -1.55
C ASN A 7 13.00 -14.04 -0.74
N PHE A 8 11.87 -13.76 -1.39
CA PHE A 8 10.66 -13.28 -0.74
C PHE A 8 10.18 -14.22 0.37
N ILE A 9 10.09 -15.52 0.07
CA ILE A 9 9.70 -16.53 1.07
C ILE A 9 10.67 -16.53 2.24
N LYS A 10 11.99 -16.54 1.99
CA LYS A 10 13.01 -16.47 3.05
C LYS A 10 12.85 -15.22 3.91
N VAL A 11 12.67 -14.06 3.29
CA VAL A 11 12.47 -12.78 3.99
C VAL A 11 11.27 -12.86 4.91
N TRP A 12 10.11 -13.28 4.41
CA TRP A 12 8.89 -13.32 5.22
C TRP A 12 8.88 -14.42 6.30
N LEU A 13 9.60 -15.53 6.08
CA LEU A 13 9.90 -16.49 7.13
C LEU A 13 10.74 -15.87 8.24
N SER A 14 11.82 -15.16 7.90
CA SER A 14 12.66 -14.43 8.87
C SER A 14 11.86 -13.37 9.64
N VAL A 15 10.99 -12.61 8.96
CA VAL A 15 10.07 -11.66 9.61
C VAL A 15 9.20 -12.37 10.64
N THR A 16 8.55 -13.47 10.24
CA THR A 16 7.62 -14.21 11.11
C THR A 16 8.33 -14.76 12.34
N ILE A 17 9.48 -15.40 12.17
CA ILE A 17 10.30 -15.92 13.28
C ILE A 17 10.71 -14.78 14.23
N SER A 18 11.14 -13.65 13.68
CA SER A 18 11.55 -12.48 14.48
C SER A 18 10.39 -11.90 15.28
N LEU A 19 9.18 -11.87 14.71
CA LEU A 19 7.99 -11.40 15.42
C LEU A 19 7.53 -12.37 16.50
N CYS A 20 7.67 -13.68 16.29
CA CYS A 20 7.47 -14.68 17.35
C CYS A 20 8.42 -14.45 18.52
N TYR A 21 9.69 -14.16 18.24
CA TYR A 21 10.67 -13.76 19.25
C TYR A 21 10.25 -12.47 19.98
N CYS A 22 9.86 -11.41 19.26
CA CYS A 22 9.41 -10.16 19.87
C CYS A 22 8.20 -10.36 20.80
N HIS A 23 7.25 -11.22 20.40
CA HIS A 23 6.08 -11.56 21.22
C HIS A 23 6.48 -12.25 22.53
N ALA A 24 7.41 -13.21 22.48
CA ALA A 24 7.95 -13.88 23.66
C ALA A 24 8.67 -12.88 24.59
N ILE A 25 9.53 -12.02 24.04
CA ILE A 25 10.20 -10.94 24.79
C ILE A 25 9.19 -10.01 25.46
N GLY A 26 8.07 -9.71 24.80
CA GLY A 26 6.99 -8.92 25.38
C GLY A 26 6.39 -9.47 26.67
N LYS A 27 6.37 -10.81 26.81
CA LYS A 27 5.89 -11.51 28.00
C LYS A 27 6.96 -11.66 29.07
N MET A 28 8.22 -11.80 28.66
CA MET A 28 9.35 -12.09 29.57
C MET A 28 10.03 -10.83 30.11
N VAL A 29 10.06 -9.74 29.34
CA VAL A 29 10.82 -8.53 29.64
C VAL A 29 9.88 -7.35 29.87
N SER A 30 10.09 -6.63 30.98
CA SER A 30 9.30 -5.45 31.32
C SER A 30 9.46 -4.32 30.29
N LYS A 31 8.40 -3.54 30.08
CA LYS A 31 8.40 -2.39 29.18
C LYS A 31 9.45 -1.36 29.57
N GLY A 32 10.08 -0.72 28.59
CA GLY A 32 11.12 0.28 28.76
C GLY A 32 12.41 -0.09 28.03
N ILE A 33 13.53 0.44 28.52
CA ILE A 33 14.84 0.34 27.85
C ILE A 33 15.31 -1.12 27.73
N LYS A 34 15.08 -1.97 28.74
CA LYS A 34 15.48 -3.38 28.69
C LYS A 34 14.81 -4.12 27.53
N ARG A 35 13.50 -3.93 27.35
CA ARG A 35 12.77 -4.50 26.21
C ARG A 35 13.26 -3.91 24.89
N LEU A 36 13.53 -2.60 24.84
CA LEU A 36 14.08 -1.97 23.64
C LEU A 36 15.40 -2.62 23.23
N SER A 37 16.34 -2.83 24.16
CA SER A 37 17.62 -3.48 23.88
C SER A 37 17.46 -4.87 23.28
N CYS A 38 16.49 -5.67 23.74
CA CYS A 38 16.20 -6.98 23.16
C CYS A 38 15.58 -6.88 21.74
N LEU A 39 14.88 -5.79 21.42
CA LEU A 39 14.22 -5.60 20.13
C LEU A 39 15.12 -4.95 19.06
N ILE A 40 16.19 -4.25 19.46
CA ILE A 40 17.13 -3.59 18.52
C ILE A 40 17.68 -4.56 17.45
N PRO A 41 18.13 -5.80 17.78
CA PRO A 41 18.60 -6.73 16.76
C PRO A 41 17.54 -7.03 15.69
N VAL A 42 16.26 -7.13 16.09
CA VAL A 42 15.15 -7.34 15.15
C VAL A 42 14.90 -6.09 14.32
N VAL A 43 14.99 -4.90 14.92
CA VAL A 43 14.86 -3.64 14.19
C VAL A 43 15.94 -3.53 13.10
N CYS A 44 17.20 -3.83 13.44
CA CYS A 44 18.29 -3.86 12.48
C CYS A 44 18.05 -4.89 11.37
N LEU A 45 17.59 -6.09 11.72
CA LEU A 45 17.24 -7.11 10.74
C LEU A 45 16.13 -6.62 9.79
N PHE A 46 15.10 -5.93 10.29
CA PHE A 46 14.01 -5.39 9.48
C PHE A 46 14.45 -4.24 8.55
N LEU A 47 15.55 -3.56 8.86
CA LEU A 47 16.20 -2.63 7.92
C LEU A 47 17.02 -3.36 6.86
N TYR A 48 17.57 -4.55 7.18
CA TYR A 48 18.36 -5.33 6.26
C TYR A 48 17.50 -6.12 5.25
N LEU A 49 16.41 -6.74 5.70
CA LEU A 49 15.65 -7.72 4.92
C LEU A 49 15.18 -7.26 3.52
N PRO A 50 14.70 -6.01 3.30
CA PRO A 50 14.34 -5.58 1.95
C PRO A 50 15.51 -5.54 0.96
N LEU A 51 16.76 -5.48 1.44
CA LEU A 51 17.95 -5.55 0.57
C LEU A 51 18.10 -6.90 -0.12
N CYS A 52 17.45 -7.95 0.40
CA CYS A 52 17.41 -9.27 -0.22
C CYS A 52 16.43 -9.33 -1.41
N LEU A 53 15.67 -8.26 -1.65
CA LEU A 53 14.69 -8.16 -2.72
C LEU A 53 15.18 -7.18 -3.79
N THR A 54 14.85 -7.49 -5.03
CA THR A 54 15.16 -6.69 -6.21
C THR A 54 13.92 -6.19 -6.92
N SER A 55 12.75 -6.80 -6.69
CA SER A 55 11.50 -6.36 -7.30
C SER A 55 11.03 -5.01 -6.76
N VAL A 56 10.52 -4.16 -7.63
CA VAL A 56 9.95 -2.83 -7.32
C VAL A 56 8.72 -3.01 -6.43
N HIS A 57 7.74 -3.81 -6.85
CA HIS A 57 6.50 -3.95 -6.09
C HIS A 57 6.67 -4.77 -4.82
N ILE A 58 7.36 -5.90 -4.89
CA ILE A 58 7.56 -6.79 -3.74
C ILE A 58 8.53 -6.15 -2.73
N GLY A 59 9.66 -5.62 -3.21
CA GLY A 59 10.66 -4.94 -2.38
C GLY A 59 10.10 -3.67 -1.76
N GLY A 60 9.42 -2.83 -2.54
CA GLY A 60 8.80 -1.59 -2.05
C GLY A 60 7.72 -1.84 -0.99
N THR A 61 6.85 -2.81 -1.22
CA THR A 61 5.80 -3.18 -0.23
C THR A 61 6.42 -3.76 1.03
N THR A 62 7.43 -4.61 0.91
CA THR A 62 8.15 -5.18 2.06
C THR A 62 8.88 -4.10 2.85
N ALA A 63 9.56 -3.16 2.19
CA ALA A 63 10.19 -2.01 2.85
C ALA A 63 9.15 -1.15 3.59
N PHE A 64 8.03 -0.83 2.95
CA PHE A 64 6.98 -0.05 3.60
C PHE A 64 6.40 -0.77 4.84
N PHE A 65 6.09 -2.06 4.74
CA PHE A 65 5.47 -2.81 5.83
C PHE A 65 6.44 -3.15 6.97
N ILE A 66 7.66 -3.57 6.64
CA ILE A 66 8.60 -4.12 7.61
C ILE A 66 9.55 -3.04 8.13
N THR A 67 10.30 -2.41 7.24
CA THR A 67 11.29 -1.37 7.60
C THR A 67 10.62 -0.16 8.23
N TRP A 68 9.43 0.23 7.76
CA TRP A 68 8.71 1.36 8.33
C TRP A 68 7.69 0.95 9.38
N LEU A 69 6.57 0.33 8.98
CA LEU A 69 5.44 0.15 9.89
C LEU A 69 5.77 -0.80 11.05
N ALA A 70 6.34 -1.97 10.78
CA ALA A 70 6.64 -2.96 11.80
C ALA A 70 7.68 -2.45 12.79
N ASN A 71 8.78 -1.87 12.30
CA ASN A 71 9.80 -1.25 13.18
C ASN A 71 9.21 -0.19 14.09
N PHE A 72 8.41 0.73 13.56
CA PHE A 72 7.82 1.79 14.37
C PHE A 72 6.84 1.23 15.41
N LYS A 73 6.09 0.18 15.09
CA LYS A 73 5.23 -0.52 16.06
C LYS A 73 6.05 -1.25 17.13
N LEU A 74 7.16 -1.89 16.77
CA LEU A 74 8.06 -2.56 17.71
C LEU A 74 8.74 -1.55 18.65
N LEU A 75 9.12 -0.38 18.15
CA LEU A 75 9.65 0.71 18.98
C LEU A 75 8.60 1.20 19.99
N LEU A 76 7.35 1.37 19.59
CA LEU A 76 6.27 1.68 20.54
C LEU A 76 6.04 0.55 21.54
N PHE A 77 6.05 -0.70 21.07
CA PHE A 77 5.88 -1.90 21.89
C PHE A 77 6.95 -2.05 22.96
N ALA A 78 8.18 -1.62 22.67
CA ALA A 78 9.28 -1.57 23.63
C ALA A 78 8.87 -0.79 24.91
N PHE A 79 8.13 0.31 24.74
CA PHE A 79 7.66 1.16 25.83
C PHE A 79 6.24 0.87 26.30
N GLY A 80 5.63 -0.23 25.84
CA GLY A 80 4.25 -0.58 26.18
C GLY A 80 3.21 0.34 25.53
N LEU A 81 3.54 0.92 24.37
CA LEU A 81 2.67 1.82 23.60
C LEU A 81 2.27 1.16 22.27
N GLY A 82 1.30 1.79 21.60
CA GLY A 82 0.90 1.42 20.25
C GLY A 82 0.04 0.15 20.16
N PRO A 83 -0.27 -0.29 18.93
CA PRO A 83 -1.29 -1.33 18.69
C PRO A 83 -0.86 -2.74 19.13
N LEU A 84 0.42 -2.94 19.45
CA LEU A 84 0.96 -4.23 19.91
C LEU A 84 0.89 -4.39 21.43
N SER A 85 0.63 -3.31 22.17
CA SER A 85 0.52 -3.30 23.63
C SER A 85 -0.95 -3.14 24.02
N SER A 86 -1.63 -4.26 24.22
CA SER A 86 -3.05 -4.31 24.63
C SER A 86 -3.22 -5.01 25.98
N HIS A 87 -4.31 -4.69 26.67
CA HIS A 87 -4.77 -5.39 27.87
C HIS A 87 -6.20 -5.93 27.61
N PRO A 88 -6.40 -7.26 27.52
CA PRO A 88 -5.42 -8.34 27.65
C PRO A 88 -4.40 -8.40 26.50
N PRO A 89 -3.25 -9.10 26.68
CA PRO A 89 -2.24 -9.26 25.62
C PRO A 89 -2.83 -9.92 24.37
N ILE A 90 -2.42 -9.44 23.19
CA ILE A 90 -2.86 -10.00 21.92
C ILE A 90 -2.30 -11.43 21.71
N SER A 91 -3.04 -12.26 20.97
CA SER A 91 -2.55 -13.60 20.59
C SER A 91 -1.37 -13.51 19.64
N LEU A 92 -0.55 -14.57 19.55
CA LEU A 92 0.63 -14.58 18.67
C LEU A 92 0.28 -14.33 17.18
N PRO A 93 -0.75 -14.97 16.58
CA PRO A 93 -1.12 -14.70 15.19
C PRO A 93 -1.53 -13.24 14.97
N LEU A 94 -2.27 -12.68 15.94
CA LEU A 94 -2.68 -11.28 15.91
C LEU A 94 -1.48 -10.34 16.03
N PHE A 95 -0.50 -10.66 16.89
CA PHE A 95 0.74 -9.91 17.03
C PHE A 95 1.52 -9.83 15.72
N VAL A 96 1.70 -10.97 15.03
CA VAL A 96 2.41 -11.03 13.75
C VAL A 96 1.70 -10.19 12.69
N ILE A 97 0.39 -10.38 12.53
CA ILE A 97 -0.40 -9.70 11.51
C ILE A 97 -0.48 -8.19 11.76
N VAL A 98 -0.74 -7.77 13.01
CA VAL A 98 -0.82 -6.34 13.38
C VAL A 98 0.55 -5.67 13.29
N SER A 99 1.66 -6.40 13.47
CA SER A 99 2.99 -5.86 13.26
C SER A 99 3.24 -5.56 11.78
N CYS A 100 3.04 -6.55 10.91
CA CYS A 100 3.35 -6.45 9.47
C CYS A 100 2.38 -5.56 8.70
N LEU A 101 1.08 -5.72 8.92
CA LEU A 101 0.08 -5.13 8.03
C LEU A 101 -0.34 -3.73 8.50
N PRO A 102 -0.83 -2.88 7.58
CA PRO A 102 -1.31 -1.54 7.87
C PRO A 102 -2.64 -1.52 8.67
N ILE A 103 -2.71 -2.19 9.81
CA ILE A 103 -3.94 -2.41 10.59
C ILE A 103 -3.97 -1.52 11.83
N LYS A 104 -5.16 -1.04 12.18
CA LYS A 104 -5.50 -0.62 13.54
C LYS A 104 -6.59 -1.53 14.08
N ILE A 105 -6.36 -2.11 15.26
CA ILE A 105 -7.38 -2.89 15.95
C ILE A 105 -8.43 -1.90 16.47
N GLN A 106 -9.66 -2.00 15.97
CA GLN A 106 -10.78 -1.27 16.54
C GLN A 106 -11.35 -2.08 17.72
N ASN A 107 -11.27 -1.53 18.93
CA ASN A 107 -12.04 -2.02 20.08
C ASN A 107 -13.37 -1.26 20.12
N ASN A 108 -14.49 -1.99 20.01
CA ASN A 108 -15.90 -1.61 20.19
C ASN A 108 -16.74 -1.00 19.03
N ASN A 109 -17.75 -1.81 18.63
CA ASN A 109 -19.21 -1.61 18.49
C ASN A 109 -19.84 -0.43 17.71
N ASN A 110 -19.10 0.59 17.28
CA ASN A 110 -19.70 1.64 16.46
C ASN A 110 -19.19 1.55 15.01
N PRO A 111 -19.96 0.96 14.08
CA PRO A 111 -19.59 1.00 12.68
C PRO A 111 -19.54 2.47 12.25
N ILE A 112 -18.37 2.92 11.79
CA ILE A 112 -18.23 4.27 11.25
C ILE A 112 -19.13 4.36 10.00
N PRO A 113 -20.19 5.20 9.99
CA PRO A 113 -21.06 5.32 8.84
C PRO A 113 -20.25 5.91 7.68
N GLY A 114 -20.17 5.18 6.56
CA GLY A 114 -19.55 5.64 5.31
C GLY A 114 -18.11 5.20 5.05
N ALA A 115 -17.56 4.23 5.78
CA ALA A 115 -16.16 3.77 5.61
C ALA A 115 -15.95 2.67 4.55
N ARG A 116 -17.01 2.19 3.89
CA ARG A 116 -16.92 1.10 2.92
C ARG A 116 -17.05 1.63 1.50
N GLU A 117 -15.92 1.73 0.82
CA GLU A 117 -15.94 1.68 -0.63
C GLU A 117 -16.28 0.24 -1.04
N GLY A 118 -17.36 0.07 -1.80
CA GLY A 118 -17.82 -1.26 -2.22
C GLY A 118 -16.78 -1.97 -3.10
N PRO A 119 -16.87 -3.31 -3.24
CA PRO A 119 -15.98 -4.08 -4.11
C PRO A 119 -15.93 -3.53 -5.54
N LEU A 120 -17.05 -2.99 -6.03
CA LEU A 120 -17.16 -2.27 -7.30
C LEU A 120 -16.12 -1.14 -7.44
N ASN A 121 -15.89 -0.34 -6.39
CA ASN A 121 -14.98 0.80 -6.49
C ASN A 121 -13.53 0.33 -6.65
N TYR A 122 -13.14 -0.76 -5.98
CA TYR A 122 -11.83 -1.36 -6.16
C TYR A 122 -11.68 -2.01 -7.53
N THR A 123 -12.75 -2.63 -8.07
CA THR A 123 -12.77 -3.12 -9.44
C THR A 123 -12.58 -1.97 -10.44
N ILE A 124 -13.29 -0.85 -10.27
CA ILE A 124 -13.13 0.35 -11.10
C ILE A 124 -11.70 0.88 -11.01
N LYS A 125 -11.13 1.00 -9.81
CA LYS A 125 -9.73 1.45 -9.62
C LYS A 125 -8.73 0.48 -10.26
N GLY A 126 -8.98 -0.83 -10.18
CA GLY A 126 -8.15 -1.85 -10.85
C GLY A 126 -8.19 -1.70 -12.38
N LEU A 127 -9.39 -1.49 -12.95
CA LEU A 127 -9.54 -1.20 -14.38
C LEU A 127 -8.86 0.12 -14.77
N LEU A 128 -8.96 1.16 -13.95
CA LEU A 128 -8.26 2.42 -14.17
C LEU A 128 -6.75 2.22 -14.18
N VAL A 129 -6.18 1.46 -13.23
CA VAL A 129 -4.74 1.13 -13.24
C VAL A 129 -4.37 0.37 -14.51
N ALA A 130 -5.18 -0.62 -14.94
CA ALA A 130 -4.92 -1.35 -16.17
C ALA A 130 -4.94 -0.42 -17.41
N ILE A 131 -5.90 0.51 -17.49
CA ILE A 131 -5.97 1.51 -18.58
C ILE A 131 -4.75 2.43 -18.53
N LEU A 132 -4.36 2.93 -17.36
CA LEU A 132 -3.18 3.77 -17.21
C LEU A 132 -1.93 3.02 -17.69
N VAL A 133 -1.72 1.78 -17.22
CA VAL A 133 -0.61 0.90 -17.65
C VAL A 133 -0.58 0.76 -19.17
N GLN A 134 -1.73 0.51 -19.80
CA GLN A 134 -1.79 0.38 -21.25
C GLN A 134 -1.51 1.70 -21.98
N LEU A 135 -1.98 2.83 -21.48
CA LEU A 135 -1.67 4.14 -22.05
C LEU A 135 -0.17 4.44 -21.97
N GLN A 136 0.49 4.06 -20.88
CA GLN A 136 1.93 4.27 -20.71
C GLN A 136 2.75 3.31 -21.56
N LEU A 137 2.37 2.03 -21.65
CA LEU A 137 3.01 1.07 -22.57
C LEU A 137 2.86 1.50 -24.04
N ALA A 138 1.68 2.00 -24.43
CA ALA A 138 1.45 2.52 -25.76
C ALA A 138 2.30 3.77 -26.05
N TYR A 139 2.52 4.63 -25.06
CA TYR A 139 3.43 5.78 -25.17
C TYR A 139 4.90 5.35 -25.35
N GLU A 140 5.34 4.34 -24.59
CA GLU A 140 6.74 3.90 -24.58
C GLU A 140 7.13 3.06 -25.80
N TYR A 141 6.17 2.34 -26.40
CA TYR A 141 6.41 1.44 -27.53
C TYR A 141 5.94 1.97 -28.90
N SER A 142 5.29 3.14 -28.94
CA SER A 142 4.84 3.77 -30.19
C SER A 142 5.72 4.96 -30.54
N ASP A 143 6.46 4.85 -31.64
CA ASP A 143 7.22 5.96 -32.25
C ASP A 143 6.31 7.15 -32.65
N TYR A 144 4.99 6.99 -32.62
CA TYR A 144 4.01 7.98 -33.07
C TYR A 144 3.55 8.96 -31.97
N ILE A 145 3.77 8.68 -30.68
CA ILE A 145 3.28 9.51 -29.55
C ILE A 145 4.42 10.38 -28.96
N ILE A 146 5.32 10.89 -29.81
CA ILE A 146 6.44 11.75 -29.40
C ILE A 146 5.98 13.18 -29.00
N SER A 147 4.70 13.54 -29.18
CA SER A 147 4.18 14.90 -28.98
C SER A 147 3.46 15.15 -27.65
N VAL A 148 3.40 14.19 -26.72
CA VAL A 148 2.75 14.41 -25.42
C VAL A 148 3.66 15.21 -24.48
N HIS A 149 3.13 16.32 -23.94
CA HIS A 149 3.89 17.19 -23.05
C HIS A 149 4.41 16.42 -21.81
N PRO A 150 5.71 16.50 -21.45
CA PRO A 150 6.32 15.72 -20.36
C PRO A 150 5.59 15.79 -19.01
N LYS A 151 5.05 16.97 -18.67
CA LYS A 151 4.24 17.17 -17.44
C LYS A 151 2.94 16.35 -17.43
N LEU A 152 2.32 16.08 -18.58
CA LEU A 152 1.09 15.28 -18.66
C LEU A 152 1.39 13.81 -18.36
N ILE A 153 2.52 13.30 -18.84
CA ILE A 153 2.99 11.95 -18.53
C ILE A 153 3.26 11.80 -17.03
N LEU A 154 3.87 12.81 -16.42
CA LEU A 154 4.10 12.84 -14.97
C LEU A 154 2.80 12.80 -14.16
N LEU A 155 1.78 13.52 -14.63
CA LEU A 155 0.43 13.46 -14.04
C LEU A 155 -0.18 12.06 -14.16
N VAL A 156 -0.03 11.41 -15.32
CA VAL A 156 -0.49 10.04 -15.55
C VAL A 156 0.21 9.05 -14.60
N TYR A 157 1.54 9.16 -14.43
CA TYR A 157 2.27 8.38 -13.43
C TYR A 157 1.84 8.68 -11.99
N SER A 158 1.50 9.94 -11.68
CA SER A 158 1.01 10.34 -10.37
C SER A 158 -0.29 9.62 -10.01
N LEU A 159 -1.22 9.57 -10.97
CA LEU A 159 -2.51 8.89 -10.81
C LEU A 159 -2.32 7.37 -10.69
N HIS A 160 -1.46 6.78 -11.52
CA HIS A 160 -1.09 5.37 -11.43
C HIS A 160 -0.59 5.03 -10.04
N MET A 161 0.42 5.75 -9.54
CA MET A 161 1.01 5.50 -8.23
C MET A 161 -0.05 5.60 -7.12
N TYR A 162 -0.91 6.63 -7.17
CA TYR A 162 -1.97 6.80 -6.20
C TYR A 162 -2.94 5.60 -6.17
N PHE A 163 -3.50 5.21 -7.32
CA PHE A 163 -4.45 4.10 -7.39
C PHE A 163 -3.79 2.76 -7.04
N LEU A 164 -2.56 2.54 -7.49
CA LEU A 164 -1.82 1.32 -7.19
C LEU A 164 -1.54 1.19 -5.69
N LEU A 165 -1.06 2.27 -5.05
CA LEU A 165 -0.83 2.28 -3.61
C LEU A 165 -2.13 2.02 -2.83
N GLU A 166 -3.23 2.62 -3.26
CA GLU A 166 -4.55 2.37 -2.67
C GLU A 166 -4.99 0.91 -2.81
N LEU A 167 -4.79 0.28 -3.98
CA LEU A 167 -5.10 -1.13 -4.21
C LEU A 167 -4.22 -2.07 -3.38
N ILE A 168 -2.92 -1.82 -3.29
CA ILE A 168 -1.98 -2.64 -2.48
C ILE A 168 -2.41 -2.62 -1.00
N LEU A 169 -2.75 -1.44 -0.49
CA LEU A 169 -3.19 -1.30 0.89
C LEU A 169 -4.57 -1.91 1.12
N ALA A 170 -5.50 -1.79 0.17
CA ALA A 170 -6.81 -2.42 0.24
C ALA A 170 -6.73 -3.96 0.17
N ALA A 171 -5.85 -4.50 -0.67
CA ALA A 171 -5.58 -5.94 -0.75
C ALA A 171 -5.02 -6.45 0.59
N SER A 172 -4.08 -5.71 1.18
CA SER A 172 -3.53 -6.02 2.51
C SER A 172 -4.61 -6.00 3.60
N ALA A 173 -5.55 -5.06 3.51
CA ALA A 173 -6.72 -4.98 4.38
C ALA A 173 -7.66 -6.19 4.22
N ALA A 174 -7.91 -6.60 2.98
CA ALA A 174 -8.76 -7.74 2.67
C ALA A 174 -8.17 -9.04 3.21
N VAL A 175 -6.85 -9.25 3.04
CA VAL A 175 -6.13 -10.40 3.60
C VAL A 175 -6.24 -10.42 5.12
N ALA A 176 -5.98 -9.28 5.78
CA ALA A 176 -6.10 -9.18 7.23
C ALA A 176 -7.52 -9.52 7.74
N ARG A 177 -8.54 -9.01 7.06
CA ARG A 177 -9.95 -9.28 7.38
C ARG A 177 -10.29 -10.75 7.18
N ALA A 178 -9.82 -11.36 6.10
CA ALA A 178 -10.06 -12.78 5.83
C ALA A 178 -9.41 -13.69 6.89
N MET A 179 -8.23 -13.32 7.40
CA MET A 179 -7.52 -14.12 8.40
C MET A 179 -8.03 -13.94 9.83
N LEU A 180 -8.48 -12.73 10.21
CA LEU A 180 -8.75 -12.39 11.62
C LEU A 180 -10.13 -11.78 11.88
N GLY A 181 -10.94 -11.53 10.85
CA GLY A 181 -12.23 -10.85 11.00
C GLY A 181 -12.11 -9.38 11.43
N LEU A 182 -10.91 -8.81 11.43
CA LEU A 182 -10.68 -7.43 11.87
C LEU A 182 -11.03 -6.42 10.78
N GLU A 183 -11.70 -5.34 11.19
CA GLU A 183 -11.98 -4.21 10.31
C GLU A 183 -10.78 -3.25 10.25
N LEU A 184 -10.46 -2.79 9.04
CA LEU A 184 -9.39 -1.83 8.80
C LEU A 184 -9.93 -0.41 8.67
N GLU A 185 -9.19 0.57 9.19
CA GLU A 185 -9.45 1.96 8.82
C GLU A 185 -9.13 2.18 7.33
N PRO A 186 -9.94 2.99 6.62
CA PRO A 186 -9.61 3.43 5.27
C PRO A 186 -8.25 4.12 5.25
N GLN A 187 -7.40 3.79 4.28
CA GLN A 187 -6.04 4.36 4.21
C GLN A 187 -5.98 5.71 3.53
N PHE A 188 -6.96 5.99 2.67
CA PHE A 188 -7.15 7.29 2.03
C PHE A 188 -8.56 7.79 2.30
N LYS A 189 -8.70 9.10 2.47
CA LYS A 189 -10.00 9.75 2.67
C LYS A 189 -10.20 10.88 1.68
N LYS A 190 -10.46 10.51 0.41
CA LYS A 190 -10.69 11.44 -0.71
C LYS A 190 -9.66 12.61 -0.70
N PRO A 191 -8.36 12.32 -0.89
CA PRO A 191 -7.30 13.33 -0.76
C PRO A 191 -7.44 14.50 -1.74
N HIS A 192 -8.07 14.30 -2.90
CA HIS A 192 -8.36 15.38 -3.85
C HIS A 192 -9.34 16.45 -3.31
N LEU A 193 -10.05 16.19 -2.21
CA LEU A 193 -10.99 17.15 -1.59
C LEU A 193 -10.38 17.94 -0.42
N SER A 194 -9.05 17.94 -0.30
CA SER A 194 -8.31 18.58 0.80
C SER A 194 -8.40 20.09 0.69
N THR A 195 -8.76 20.75 1.79
CA THR A 195 -8.88 22.23 1.82
C THR A 195 -7.63 22.94 2.31
N SER A 196 -6.59 22.18 2.70
CA SER A 196 -5.31 22.72 3.14
C SER A 196 -4.26 21.60 3.19
N LEU A 197 -2.98 21.95 3.29
CA LEU A 197 -1.90 20.95 3.39
C LEU A 197 -2.00 20.17 4.70
N GLN A 198 -2.42 20.83 5.78
CA GLN A 198 -2.71 20.17 7.05
C GLN A 198 -3.84 19.13 6.90
N ASP A 199 -4.89 19.43 6.13
CA ASP A 199 -6.00 18.50 5.89
C ASP A 199 -5.56 17.32 5.02
N PHE A 200 -4.77 17.60 3.97
CA PHE A 200 -4.19 16.59 3.09
C PHE A 200 -3.35 15.58 3.88
N TRP A 201 -2.24 16.02 4.47
CA TRP A 201 -1.29 15.14 5.17
C TRP A 201 -1.83 14.58 6.48
N GLY A 202 -2.64 15.36 7.21
CA GLY A 202 -3.07 14.98 8.55
C GLY A 202 -4.32 14.10 8.60
N LYS A 203 -5.17 14.12 7.56
CA LYS A 203 -6.51 13.54 7.63
C LYS A 203 -6.97 12.79 6.38
N ARG A 204 -6.22 12.84 5.27
CA ARG A 204 -6.70 12.29 3.98
C ARG A 204 -5.69 11.45 3.21
N TRP A 205 -4.41 11.75 3.32
CA TRP A 205 -3.33 11.01 2.68
C TRP A 205 -2.70 10.02 3.64
N ASN A 206 -2.66 8.74 3.25
CA ASN A 206 -2.00 7.63 3.95
C ASN A 206 -2.17 7.67 5.49
N LEU A 207 -3.38 7.35 5.95
CA LEU A 207 -3.75 7.41 7.37
C LEU A 207 -2.97 6.43 8.26
N MET A 208 -2.38 5.38 7.69
CA MET A 208 -1.42 4.54 8.40
C MET A 208 -0.15 5.27 8.76
N VAL A 209 0.46 5.97 7.81
CA VAL A 209 1.70 6.72 8.07
C VAL A 209 1.44 7.80 9.12
N THR A 210 0.35 8.54 8.98
CA THR A 210 -0.04 9.52 10.00
C THR A 210 -0.36 8.86 11.35
N GLY A 211 -1.01 7.68 11.32
CA GLY A 211 -1.34 6.90 12.50
C GLY A 211 -0.12 6.40 13.27
N ILE A 212 0.97 6.05 12.57
CA ILE A 212 2.19 5.54 13.20
C ILE A 212 3.16 6.66 13.57
N LEU A 213 3.31 7.71 12.74
CA LEU A 213 4.18 8.86 13.00
C LEU A 213 3.69 9.70 14.19
N ARG A 214 2.37 9.76 14.40
CA ARG A 214 1.80 10.55 15.50
C ARG A 214 2.28 10.09 16.89
N PRO A 215 2.18 8.81 17.28
CA PRO A 215 2.69 8.31 18.55
C PRO A 215 4.21 8.15 18.59
N THR A 216 4.87 7.87 17.46
CA THR A 216 6.33 7.62 17.45
C THR A 216 7.19 8.88 17.39
N VAL A 217 6.74 9.91 16.69
CA VAL A 217 7.53 11.12 16.44
C VAL A 217 6.81 12.35 16.96
N TYR A 218 5.61 12.64 16.47
CA TYR A 218 4.92 13.89 16.76
C TYR A 218 4.68 14.10 18.26
N LYS A 219 4.12 13.11 18.97
CA LYS A 219 3.84 13.22 20.41
C LYS A 219 5.13 13.38 21.24
N PRO A 220 6.17 12.55 21.07
CA PRO A 220 7.46 12.76 21.73
C PRO A 220 8.08 14.12 21.43
N SER A 221 8.14 14.54 20.16
CA SER A 221 8.67 15.85 19.78
C SER A 221 7.86 16.99 20.39
N LEU A 222 6.53 16.90 20.37
CA LEU A 222 5.64 17.90 20.99
C LEU A 222 5.90 18.03 22.48
N HIS A 223 6.11 16.91 23.19
CA HIS A 223 6.43 16.93 24.63
C HIS A 223 7.76 17.66 24.91
N VAL A 224 8.80 17.36 24.12
CA VAL A 224 10.10 18.04 24.21
C VAL A 224 9.95 19.54 23.91
N PHE A 225 9.34 19.90 22.79
CA PHE A 225 9.21 21.30 22.38
C PHE A 225 8.22 22.11 23.22
N THR A 226 7.29 21.45 23.92
CA THR A 226 6.41 22.13 24.89
C THR A 226 7.21 22.75 26.02
N ARG A 227 8.30 22.11 26.45
CA ARG A 227 9.20 22.63 27.47
C ARG A 227 10.06 23.78 26.97
N LEU A 228 10.40 23.78 25.67
CA LEU A 228 11.31 24.76 25.06
C LEU A 228 10.63 26.02 24.52
N THR A 229 9.45 25.87 23.89
CA THR A 229 8.77 26.94 23.11
C THR A 229 7.37 27.26 23.63
N GLY A 230 6.94 26.57 24.68
CA GLY A 230 5.59 26.69 25.24
C GLY A 230 4.51 25.96 24.44
N ARG A 231 3.38 25.66 25.10
CA ARG A 231 2.27 24.86 24.52
C ARG A 231 1.70 25.43 23.22
N LYS A 232 1.71 26.76 23.08
CA LYS A 232 1.15 27.45 21.91
C LYS A 232 1.95 27.18 20.63
N TRP A 233 3.27 27.18 20.71
CA TRP A 233 4.16 27.13 19.55
C TRP A 233 4.84 25.78 19.35
N ALA A 234 4.91 24.93 20.37
CA ALA A 234 5.48 23.58 20.30
C ALA A 234 4.97 22.68 19.15
N PRO A 235 3.71 22.80 18.66
CA PRO A 235 3.28 22.04 17.51
C PRO A 235 4.06 22.32 16.22
N LEU A 236 4.63 23.52 16.04
CA LEU A 236 5.35 23.88 14.81
C LEU A 236 6.63 23.04 14.63
N PRO A 237 7.61 23.05 15.56
CA PRO A 237 8.79 22.20 15.43
C PRO A 237 8.45 20.70 15.52
N ALA A 238 7.38 20.31 16.22
CA ALA A 238 6.93 18.92 16.25
C ALA A 238 6.38 18.43 14.90
N ILE A 239 5.64 19.27 14.17
CA ILE A 239 5.21 18.98 12.79
C ILE A 239 6.45 18.82 11.91
N PHE A 240 7.37 19.79 11.95
CA PHE A 240 8.57 19.75 11.11
C PHE A 240 9.42 18.49 11.37
N ALA A 241 9.66 18.13 12.63
CA ALA A 241 10.36 16.89 12.99
C ALA A 241 9.65 15.63 12.47
N THR A 242 8.32 15.61 12.48
CA THR A 242 7.53 14.49 11.94
C THR A 242 7.71 14.34 10.44
N PHE A 243 7.72 15.46 9.70
CA PHE A 243 7.98 15.45 8.26
C PHE A 243 9.41 15.06 7.93
N LEU A 244 10.41 15.49 8.71
CA LEU A 244 11.79 15.05 8.55
C LEU A 244 11.94 13.53 8.67
N VAL A 245 11.36 12.93 9.72
CA VAL A 245 11.38 11.46 9.87
C VAL A 245 10.66 10.78 8.72
N SER A 246 9.53 11.32 8.26
CA SER A 246 8.86 10.82 7.06
C SER A 246 9.77 10.90 5.83
N GLY A 247 10.50 12.00 5.64
CA GLY A 247 11.46 12.19 4.55
C GLY A 247 12.57 11.14 4.57
N PHE A 248 13.18 10.89 5.72
CA PHE A 248 14.18 9.82 5.87
C PHE A 248 13.63 8.42 5.53
N MET A 249 12.40 8.12 5.96
CA MET A 249 11.79 6.83 5.63
C MET A 249 11.51 6.68 4.13
N HIS A 250 11.08 7.76 3.46
CA HIS A 250 10.92 7.71 2.01
C HIS A 250 12.28 7.61 1.31
N GLN A 251 13.29 8.33 1.76
CA GLN A 251 14.66 8.20 1.23
C GLN A 251 15.15 6.76 1.29
N LEU A 252 14.92 6.09 2.42
CA LEU A 252 15.28 4.70 2.63
C LEU A 252 14.50 3.74 1.71
N ILE A 253 13.20 3.98 1.51
CA ILE A 253 12.39 3.20 0.56
C ILE A 253 12.90 3.39 -0.87
N PHE A 254 13.16 4.62 -1.30
CA PHE A 254 13.72 4.90 -2.62
C PHE A 254 15.11 4.29 -2.79
N PHE A 255 15.91 4.24 -1.73
CA PHE A 255 17.19 3.53 -1.76
C PHE A 255 17.01 2.03 -2.04
N TYR A 256 16.06 1.36 -1.37
CA TYR A 256 15.78 -0.05 -1.67
C TYR A 256 15.28 -0.26 -3.10
N LEU A 257 14.39 0.62 -3.57
CA LEU A 257 13.83 0.56 -4.91
C LEU A 257 14.88 0.83 -5.99
N GLY A 258 15.73 1.83 -5.81
CA GLY A 258 16.75 2.27 -6.76
C GLY A 258 18.00 1.38 -6.82
N ARG A 259 18.23 0.53 -5.79
CA ARG A 259 19.39 -0.37 -5.72
C ARG A 259 19.55 -1.26 -6.95
N GLY A 260 18.45 -1.79 -7.48
CA GLY A 260 18.49 -2.66 -8.67
C GLY A 260 18.96 -1.97 -9.96
N ALA A 261 19.00 -0.63 -9.98
CA ALA A 261 19.47 0.16 -11.11
C ALA A 261 20.87 0.77 -10.88
N GLY A 262 21.55 0.45 -9.76
CA GLY A 262 22.91 0.91 -9.48
C GLY A 262 23.04 2.39 -9.07
N LEU A 263 21.92 3.05 -8.74
CA LEU A 263 21.90 4.50 -8.49
C LEU A 263 22.08 4.88 -7.02
N LYS A 264 22.76 6.00 -6.80
CA LYS A 264 23.03 6.59 -5.48
C LYS A 264 21.76 7.24 -4.91
N ALA A 265 21.60 7.15 -3.59
CA ALA A 265 20.54 7.84 -2.86
C ALA A 265 20.68 9.36 -3.03
N THR A 266 19.85 9.95 -3.88
CA THR A 266 19.66 11.40 -3.99
C THR A 266 18.80 11.85 -2.81
N TRP A 267 19.25 12.83 -2.03
CA TRP A 267 18.47 13.38 -0.91
C TRP A 267 17.24 14.21 -1.36
N GLU A 268 16.93 14.19 -2.65
CA GLU A 268 15.89 14.97 -3.32
C GLU A 268 14.49 14.62 -2.83
N VAL A 269 14.21 13.33 -2.56
CA VAL A 269 12.92 12.92 -1.96
C VAL A 269 12.72 13.54 -0.59
N THR A 270 13.78 13.64 0.21
CA THR A 270 13.73 14.22 1.56
C THR A 270 13.30 15.69 1.50
N TRP A 271 13.75 16.44 0.49
CA TRP A 271 13.40 17.85 0.31
C TRP A 271 11.91 18.10 0.08
N VAL A 272 11.18 17.14 -0.52
CA VAL A 272 9.70 17.20 -0.60
C VAL A 272 9.10 17.33 0.79
N PHE A 273 9.53 16.47 1.72
CA PHE A 273 9.00 16.45 3.07
C PHE A 273 9.48 17.63 3.90
N VAL A 274 10.70 18.11 3.69
CA VAL A 274 11.19 19.36 4.30
C VAL A 274 10.31 20.54 3.89
N LEU A 275 10.08 20.71 2.58
CA LEU A 275 9.26 21.79 2.04
C LEU A 275 7.81 21.70 2.56
N HIS A 276 7.17 20.53 2.41
CA HIS A 276 5.80 20.33 2.88
C HIS A 276 5.68 20.48 4.40
N GLY A 277 6.64 19.99 5.17
CA GLY A 277 6.68 20.11 6.62
C GLY A 277 6.80 21.57 7.06
N PHE A 278 7.64 22.35 6.38
CA PHE A 278 7.75 23.79 6.58
C PHE A 278 6.44 24.49 6.23
N CYS A 279 5.87 24.23 5.05
CA CYS A 279 4.61 24.84 4.62
C CYS A 279 3.44 24.52 5.56
N VAL A 280 3.33 23.27 6.05
CA VAL A 280 2.30 22.90 7.03
C VAL A 280 2.54 23.59 8.38
N ALA A 281 3.79 23.72 8.82
CA ALA A 281 4.10 24.47 10.04
C ALA A 281 3.73 25.95 9.90
N VAL A 282 4.08 26.59 8.78
CA VAL A 282 3.67 27.98 8.48
C VAL A 282 2.15 28.10 8.43
N GLU A 283 1.46 27.19 7.75
CA GLU A 283 0.00 27.18 7.66
C GLU A 283 -0.66 27.09 9.04
N VAL A 284 -0.14 26.22 9.92
CA VAL A 284 -0.62 26.09 11.31
C VAL A 284 -0.30 27.34 12.13
N GLY A 285 0.88 27.94 11.94
CA GLY A 285 1.29 29.18 12.59
C GLY A 285 0.38 30.35 12.20
N LEU A 286 0.13 30.52 10.90
CA LEU A 286 -0.79 31.52 10.37
C LEU A 286 -2.20 31.31 10.91
N LYS A 287 -2.76 30.09 10.80
CA LYS A 287 -4.10 29.76 11.34
C LYS A 287 -4.24 30.12 12.84
N LYS A 288 -3.18 29.92 13.62
CA LYS A 288 -3.13 30.32 15.03
C LYS A 288 -3.03 31.83 15.23
N ALA A 289 -2.27 32.54 14.39
CA ALA A 289 -2.10 33.99 14.47
C ALA A 289 -3.38 34.75 14.11
N VAL A 290 -4.10 34.33 13.06
CA VAL A 290 -5.39 34.94 12.67
C VAL A 290 -6.59 34.43 13.46
N ALA A 291 -6.40 33.54 14.44
CA ALA A 291 -7.45 33.00 15.31
C ALA A 291 -8.73 32.51 14.57
N GLY A 292 -8.56 32.01 13.34
CA GLY A 292 -9.67 31.54 12.50
C GLY A 292 -10.59 32.63 11.93
N ARG A 293 -10.21 33.92 12.03
CA ARG A 293 -10.98 35.06 11.49
C ARG A 293 -11.07 35.06 9.96
N PHE A 294 -10.05 34.54 9.28
CA PHE A 294 -10.04 34.38 7.83
C PHE A 294 -10.25 32.92 7.44
N ARG A 295 -11.33 32.64 6.73
CA ARG A 295 -11.60 31.33 6.11
C ARG A 295 -11.86 31.51 4.63
N LEU A 296 -10.95 30.99 3.81
CA LEU A 296 -11.13 30.99 2.36
C LEU A 296 -12.19 29.96 1.95
N PRO A 297 -13.06 30.29 0.97
CA PRO A 297 -14.05 29.36 0.43
C PRO A 297 -13.42 28.04 -0.06
N ARG A 298 -14.16 26.94 0.12
CA ARG A 298 -13.70 25.60 -0.27
C ARG A 298 -13.38 25.49 -1.77
N ILE A 299 -14.13 26.20 -2.60
CA ILE A 299 -13.94 26.20 -4.06
C ILE A 299 -12.58 26.79 -4.48
N ILE A 300 -11.96 27.61 -3.64
CA ILE A 300 -10.63 28.18 -3.88
C ILE A 300 -9.56 27.30 -3.24
N THR A 301 -9.78 26.89 -1.99
CA THR A 301 -8.74 26.18 -1.22
C THR A 301 -8.48 24.76 -1.70
N VAL A 302 -9.49 24.07 -2.22
CA VAL A 302 -9.33 22.71 -2.79
C VAL A 302 -8.43 22.71 -4.03
N PRO A 303 -8.71 23.47 -5.11
CA PRO A 303 -7.83 23.49 -6.26
C PRO A 303 -6.45 24.06 -5.92
N LEU A 304 -6.36 25.05 -5.03
CA LEU A 304 -5.08 25.58 -4.58
C LEU A 304 -4.22 24.52 -3.88
N THR A 305 -4.82 23.75 -2.96
CA THR A 305 -4.12 22.67 -2.25
C THR A 305 -3.72 21.56 -3.22
N ALA A 306 -4.63 21.15 -4.10
CA ALA A 306 -4.37 20.12 -5.10
C ALA A 306 -3.25 20.54 -6.07
N ALA A 307 -3.29 21.78 -6.56
CA ALA A 307 -2.26 22.35 -7.43
C ALA A 307 -0.90 22.43 -6.71
N PHE A 308 -0.86 22.90 -5.47
CA PHE A 308 0.38 22.95 -4.69
C PHE A 308 1.00 21.55 -4.54
N VAL A 309 0.20 20.57 -4.11
CA VAL A 309 0.66 19.17 -3.95
C VAL A 309 1.13 18.59 -5.28
N MET A 310 0.37 18.81 -6.36
CA MET A 310 0.73 18.30 -7.68
C MET A 310 2.02 18.93 -8.20
N VAL A 311 2.13 20.27 -8.18
CA VAL A 311 3.31 20.99 -8.68
C VAL A 311 4.58 20.58 -7.92
N THR A 312 4.50 20.56 -6.59
CA THR A 312 5.66 20.16 -5.76
C THR A 312 6.02 18.68 -5.93
N SER A 313 5.04 17.80 -6.13
CA SER A 313 5.30 16.38 -6.41
C SER A 313 5.94 16.18 -7.79
N CYS A 314 5.43 16.87 -8.81
CA CYS A 314 6.00 16.88 -10.16
C CYS A 314 7.43 17.44 -10.20
N TRP A 315 7.72 18.41 -9.34
CA TRP A 315 9.04 19.04 -9.30
C TRP A 315 10.09 18.22 -8.54
N LEU A 316 9.75 17.66 -7.38
CA LEU A 316 10.75 17.08 -6.46
C LEU A 316 10.60 15.58 -6.22
N PHE A 317 9.38 15.03 -6.36
CA PHE A 317 9.10 13.63 -6.02
C PHE A 317 9.21 12.71 -7.25
N PHE A 318 8.47 13.02 -8.31
CA PHE A 318 8.38 12.13 -9.47
C PHE A 318 9.64 12.04 -10.35
N PRO A 319 10.49 13.09 -10.48
CA PRO A 319 11.77 12.94 -11.20
C PRO A 319 12.65 11.81 -10.65
N GLN A 320 12.51 11.47 -9.36
CA GLN A 320 13.25 10.36 -8.75
C GLN A 320 12.84 9.00 -9.29
N PHE A 321 11.59 8.83 -9.75
CA PHE A 321 11.17 7.59 -10.38
C PHE A 321 11.87 7.38 -11.72
N SER A 322 12.07 8.46 -12.48
CA SER A 322 12.86 8.44 -13.71
C SER A 322 14.34 8.20 -13.41
N HIS A 323 14.92 8.93 -12.44
CA HIS A 323 16.32 8.73 -12.05
C HIS A 323 16.60 7.30 -11.59
N CYS A 324 15.69 6.69 -10.82
CA CYS A 324 15.83 5.33 -10.31
C CYS A 324 15.35 4.24 -11.30
N LYS A 325 14.98 4.61 -12.54
CA LYS A 325 14.39 3.69 -13.55
C LYS A 325 13.24 2.85 -13.00
N LEU A 326 12.45 3.41 -12.10
CA LEU A 326 11.38 2.69 -11.40
C LEU A 326 10.22 2.38 -12.35
N TYR A 327 9.94 3.26 -13.30
CA TYR A 327 8.89 3.03 -14.28
C TYR A 327 9.24 1.87 -15.20
N GLU A 328 10.41 1.92 -15.86
CA GLU A 328 10.93 0.83 -16.72
C GLU A 328 10.83 -0.53 -16.02
N ARG A 329 11.40 -0.63 -14.81
CA ARG A 329 11.42 -1.88 -14.03
C ARG A 329 10.04 -2.32 -13.56
N ALA A 330 9.15 -1.38 -13.23
CA ALA A 330 7.76 -1.73 -12.90
C ALA A 330 7.00 -2.24 -14.13
N PHE A 331 7.24 -1.67 -15.31
CA PHE A 331 6.64 -2.16 -16.56
C PHE A 331 7.18 -3.53 -16.97
N GLU A 332 8.47 -3.80 -16.77
CA GLU A 332 9.03 -5.15 -16.93
C GLU A 332 8.33 -6.16 -16.02
N GLU A 333 8.04 -5.79 -14.77
CA GLU A 333 7.26 -6.62 -13.84
C GLU A 333 5.82 -6.83 -14.32
N TYR A 334 5.16 -5.80 -14.83
CA TYR A 334 3.81 -5.92 -15.40
C TYR A 334 3.79 -6.81 -16.64
N ALA A 335 4.76 -6.67 -17.53
CA ALA A 335 4.89 -7.49 -18.74
C ALA A 335 5.14 -8.96 -18.37
N ALA A 336 6.03 -9.22 -17.40
CA ALA A 336 6.28 -10.57 -16.90
C ALA A 336 5.04 -11.19 -16.25
N LEU A 337 4.28 -10.41 -15.48
CA LEU A 337 3.01 -10.85 -14.88
C LEU A 337 1.95 -11.13 -15.97
N ALA A 338 1.80 -10.25 -16.94
CA ALA A 338 0.86 -10.42 -18.05
C ALA A 338 1.18 -11.67 -18.88
N TYR A 339 2.46 -11.89 -19.19
CA TYR A 339 2.93 -13.09 -19.87
C TYR A 339 2.65 -14.36 -19.07
N TYR A 340 2.91 -14.36 -17.76
CA TYR A 340 2.59 -15.48 -16.89
C TYR A 340 1.08 -15.77 -16.85
N LEU A 341 0.24 -14.74 -16.73
CA LEU A 341 -1.21 -14.89 -16.75
C LEU A 341 -1.71 -15.43 -18.09
N LEU A 342 -1.12 -14.99 -19.20
CA LEU A 342 -1.42 -15.49 -20.54
C LEU A 342 -1.06 -16.96 -20.67
N LEU A 343 0.12 -17.38 -20.20
CA LEU A 343 0.53 -18.79 -20.19
C LEU A 343 -0.45 -19.65 -19.38
N VAL A 344 -0.82 -19.21 -18.17
CA VAL A 344 -1.80 -19.91 -17.33
C VAL A 344 -3.16 -19.99 -18.03
N ALA A 345 -3.61 -18.92 -18.68
CA ALA A 345 -4.85 -18.89 -19.43
C ALA A 345 -4.81 -19.85 -20.63
N CYS A 346 -3.71 -19.88 -21.39
CA CYS A 346 -3.50 -20.79 -22.50
C CYS A 346 -3.42 -22.26 -22.05
N GLU A 347 -2.74 -22.54 -20.94
CA GLU A 347 -2.68 -23.89 -20.35
C GLU A 347 -4.08 -24.35 -19.92
N PHE A 348 -4.81 -23.48 -19.22
CA PHE A 348 -6.20 -23.71 -18.83
C PHE A 348 -7.08 -23.98 -20.06
N GLU A 349 -6.99 -23.14 -21.09
CA GLU A 349 -7.75 -23.29 -22.34
C GLU A 349 -7.39 -24.58 -23.08
N SER A 350 -6.12 -24.96 -23.12
CA SER A 350 -5.65 -26.20 -23.73
C SER A 350 -6.19 -27.43 -23.00
N LYS A 351 -6.08 -27.46 -21.67
CA LYS A 351 -6.66 -28.54 -20.84
C LYS A 351 -8.17 -28.61 -20.98
N TRP A 352 -8.84 -27.46 -20.97
CA TRP A 352 -10.28 -27.34 -21.21
C TRP A 352 -10.68 -27.91 -22.58
N LYS A 353 -10.01 -27.51 -23.66
CA LYS A 353 -10.25 -28.01 -25.01
C LYS A 353 -9.98 -29.51 -25.12
N SER A 354 -8.92 -30.02 -24.51
CA SER A 354 -8.59 -31.46 -24.48
C SER A 354 -9.69 -32.28 -23.80
N ILE A 355 -10.16 -31.84 -22.63
CA ILE A 355 -11.26 -32.50 -21.89
C ILE A 355 -12.58 -32.37 -22.67
N SER A 356 -12.88 -31.19 -23.20
CA SER A 356 -14.08 -30.94 -24.00
C SER A 356 -14.15 -31.79 -25.27
N ARG A 357 -13.01 -32.08 -25.92
CA ARG A 357 -12.93 -32.96 -27.11
C ARG A 357 -13.06 -34.44 -26.77
N ARG A 358 -12.63 -34.87 -25.58
CA ARG A 358 -12.75 -36.27 -25.11
C ARG A 358 -14.16 -36.62 -24.60
N LEU A 359 -15.03 -35.64 -24.40
CA LEU A 359 -16.43 -35.86 -24.05
C LEU A 359 -17.20 -36.37 -25.27
N PRO A 360 -17.93 -37.50 -25.18
CA PRO A 360 -18.69 -38.04 -26.29
C PRO A 360 -19.79 -37.05 -26.69
N ARG A 361 -19.70 -36.49 -27.91
CA ARG A 361 -20.82 -35.77 -28.53
C ARG A 361 -21.93 -36.77 -28.86
N LYS A 362 -22.88 -36.98 -27.95
CA LYS A 362 -24.16 -37.62 -28.32
C LYS A 362 -24.85 -36.72 -29.34
N ARG A 363 -24.81 -37.08 -30.63
CA ARG A 363 -25.68 -36.52 -31.67
C ARG A 363 -27.12 -36.95 -31.33
N LYS A 364 -27.91 -36.04 -30.77
CA LYS A 364 -29.38 -36.12 -30.85
C LYS A 364 -29.90 -34.75 -31.26
N LYS A 365 -30.56 -34.70 -32.42
CA LYS A 365 -31.35 -33.56 -32.89
C LYS A 365 -32.66 -33.56 -32.10
N SER A 366 -32.84 -32.63 -31.16
CA SER A 366 -34.15 -32.04 -30.81
C SER A 366 -33.92 -30.80 -29.94
N GLU A 367 -34.97 -29.99 -29.79
CA GLU A 367 -35.01 -28.58 -29.35
C GLU A 367 -34.38 -28.20 -27.98
N ASP A 368 -33.72 -29.13 -27.27
CA ASP A 368 -33.08 -28.89 -25.97
C ASP A 368 -31.53 -28.83 -26.04
N SER A 369 -31.01 -28.41 -27.20
CA SER A 369 -29.59 -28.42 -27.53
C SER A 369 -28.73 -27.49 -26.66
N SER A 370 -29.28 -26.40 -26.14
CA SER A 370 -28.55 -25.40 -25.34
C SER A 370 -28.31 -25.89 -23.92
N LEU A 371 -29.33 -26.50 -23.28
CA LEU A 371 -29.25 -27.05 -21.93
C LEU A 371 -28.24 -28.21 -21.87
N HIS A 372 -28.28 -29.12 -22.84
CA HIS A 372 -27.31 -30.21 -22.95
C HIS A 372 -25.87 -29.72 -23.23
N LEU A 373 -25.70 -28.66 -24.02
CA LEU A 373 -24.39 -28.03 -24.23
C LEU A 373 -23.86 -27.42 -22.93
N LEU A 374 -24.71 -26.75 -22.15
CA LEU A 374 -24.37 -26.15 -20.86
C LEU A 374 -24.03 -27.21 -19.81
N GLN A 375 -24.79 -28.31 -19.73
CA GLN A 375 -24.48 -29.45 -18.85
C GLN A 375 -23.14 -30.12 -19.21
N ASN A 376 -22.84 -30.27 -20.50
CA ASN A 376 -21.55 -30.79 -20.96
C ASN A 376 -20.39 -29.83 -20.61
N ARG A 377 -20.60 -28.52 -20.77
CA ARG A 377 -19.61 -27.50 -20.37
C ARG A 377 -19.42 -27.48 -18.85
N GLN A 378 -20.48 -27.59 -18.06
CA GLN A 378 -20.40 -27.67 -16.60
C GLN A 378 -19.68 -28.94 -16.13
N THR A 379 -19.91 -30.07 -16.79
CA THR A 379 -19.21 -31.33 -16.50
C THR A 379 -17.71 -31.24 -16.82
N ALA A 380 -17.35 -30.60 -17.95
CA ALA A 380 -15.96 -30.31 -18.27
C ALA A 380 -15.31 -29.38 -17.23
N LEU A 381 -16.03 -28.36 -16.75
CA LEU A 381 -15.57 -27.44 -15.71
C LEU A 381 -15.33 -28.12 -14.38
N ASN A 382 -16.23 -29.00 -13.95
CA ASN A 382 -16.07 -29.72 -12.70
C ASN A 382 -14.83 -30.63 -12.71
N ARG A 383 -14.52 -31.28 -13.84
CA ARG A 383 -13.28 -32.07 -13.98
C ARG A 383 -12.02 -31.21 -14.07
N VAL A 384 -12.10 -30.02 -14.68
CA VAL A 384 -10.97 -29.08 -14.66
C VAL A 384 -10.70 -28.57 -13.24
N LYS A 385 -11.74 -28.36 -12.43
CA LYS A 385 -11.64 -28.02 -11.00
C LYS A 385 -10.98 -29.14 -10.16
N GLU A 386 -11.12 -30.40 -10.56
CA GLU A 386 -10.45 -31.54 -9.90
C GLU A 386 -8.95 -31.62 -10.25
N VAL A 387 -8.55 -31.11 -11.41
CA VAL A 387 -7.17 -31.20 -11.92
C VAL A 387 -6.40 -29.89 -11.71
N CYS A 388 -7.07 -28.78 -11.38
CA CYS A 388 -6.49 -27.47 -11.18
C CYS A 388 -7.24 -26.70 -10.08
N ASN A 389 -6.53 -25.98 -9.21
CA ASN A 389 -7.16 -25.24 -8.10
C ASN A 389 -7.91 -23.99 -8.61
N CYS A 390 -9.16 -24.18 -9.01
CA CYS A 390 -10.04 -23.14 -9.55
C CYS A 390 -11.08 -22.66 -8.52
N SER A 391 -10.76 -22.74 -7.23
CA SER A 391 -11.67 -22.41 -6.10
C SER A 391 -12.14 -20.94 -6.07
N HIS A 392 -11.45 -20.04 -6.79
CA HIS A 392 -11.78 -18.61 -6.85
C HIS A 392 -12.70 -18.23 -8.03
N LEU A 393 -13.01 -19.16 -8.93
CA LEU A 393 -13.86 -18.92 -10.11
C LEU A 393 -15.31 -19.33 -9.81
N GLN A 394 -16.16 -18.35 -9.51
CA GLN A 394 -17.61 -18.52 -9.48
C GLN A 394 -18.15 -18.35 -10.90
N ILE A 395 -18.49 -19.47 -11.55
CA ILE A 395 -19.12 -19.48 -12.87
C ILE A 395 -20.58 -19.88 -12.64
N ASP A 396 -21.47 -18.89 -12.77
CA ASP A 396 -22.90 -19.09 -12.70
C ASP A 396 -23.45 -19.29 -14.12
N TRP A 397 -23.78 -20.52 -14.45
CA TRP A 397 -24.50 -20.80 -15.69
C TRP A 397 -25.97 -20.53 -15.43
N LYS A 398 -26.51 -19.46 -16.03
CA LYS A 398 -27.97 -19.25 -16.08
C LYS A 398 -28.60 -20.36 -16.92
N LEU A 399 -28.88 -21.48 -16.25
CA LEU A 399 -29.40 -22.72 -16.84
C LEU A 399 -30.92 -22.69 -17.06
N ASN A 400 -31.60 -21.58 -16.73
CA ASN A 400 -33.01 -21.35 -17.05
C ASN A 400 -33.20 -19.96 -17.68
N PRO A 401 -33.80 -19.86 -18.88
CA PRO A 401 -34.43 -18.64 -19.35
C PRO A 401 -35.87 -18.61 -18.80
N LEU A 402 -36.03 -18.15 -17.57
CA LEU A 402 -37.31 -17.68 -17.04
C LEU A 402 -37.08 -16.35 -16.34
#